data_AF-A0A430LIT2-F1
#
_entry.id   AF-A0A430LIT2-F1
#
_cell.length_a   1.000
_cell.length_b   1.000
_cell.length_c   1.000
_cell.angle_alpha   90.00
_cell.angle_beta   90.00
_cell.angle_gamma   90.00
#
_symmetry.space_group_name_H-M   'P 1'
#
loop_
_entity.id
_entity.type
_entity.pdbx_description
1 polymer ?
#
loop_
_entity_poly.entity_id
_entity_poly.type
_entity_poly.pdbx_seq_one_letter_code
_entity_poly.pdbx_strand_id
1 'polypeptide(L)'
;MKLLSGSALALCLANLPATIAWGSLGHITTAYLASHFVSNATEAHLKELLYNEGPDYIAKIASWADSIRYTDWGRYTKTFHFIDAHDNPPEQCNVDFERDCKDGGCVITALANYTKQSLEPNLPFWQRNQAAKFVVHFVGDLHQPLHNENVEKGGNGLYVKFDGRHFNLHHVWDSSIAEKLLGGLHGDPFELAGNWAKQLAVEITDGRFAEEKETWLKDLNFDDPVSTALAWSREANALVCTHVLPEGAAAIVGQELGGEYFEKAAPVIERQVALAGYRMAAWLDRIVETYNDVEAEQTAGEL
;
A
#
# COMPACT_ATOMS: atom_id res chain seq x y z
N MET A 1 36.92 56.29 1.47
CA MET A 1 35.70 55.65 0.92
C MET A 1 35.76 54.16 1.23
N LYS A 2 34.67 53.56 1.72
CA LYS A 2 34.65 52.13 2.08
C LYS A 2 34.50 51.27 0.83
N LEU A 3 35.34 50.25 0.69
CA LEU A 3 35.16 49.16 -0.28
C LEU A 3 34.11 48.19 0.28
N LEU A 4 33.08 47.87 -0.51
CA LEU A 4 32.10 46.83 -0.17
C LEU A 4 32.58 45.50 -0.75
N SER A 5 32.81 44.52 0.12
CA SER A 5 33.07 43.14 -0.28
C SER A 5 31.74 42.45 -0.59
N GLY A 6 31.55 42.00 -1.83
CA GLY A 6 30.37 41.25 -2.23
C GLY A 6 30.55 39.76 -1.98
N SER A 7 30.00 39.25 -0.88
CA SER A 7 29.91 37.80 -0.66
C SER A 7 28.79 37.20 -1.51
N ALA A 8 29.14 36.51 -2.59
CA ALA A 8 28.20 35.72 -3.37
C ALA A 8 27.77 34.49 -2.56
N LEU A 9 26.53 34.50 -2.05
CA LEU A 9 25.97 33.36 -1.34
C LEU A 9 25.52 32.29 -2.34
N ALA A 10 26.35 31.27 -2.54
CA ALA A 10 25.99 30.14 -3.40
C ALA A 10 24.87 29.31 -2.74
N LEU A 11 23.65 29.40 -3.28
CA LEU A 11 22.54 28.55 -2.87
C LEU A 11 22.77 27.14 -3.41
N CYS A 12 23.35 26.26 -2.60
CA CYS A 12 23.35 24.84 -2.87
C CYS A 12 21.92 24.29 -2.74
N LEU A 13 21.20 24.23 -3.86
CA LEU A 13 19.98 23.43 -3.98
C LEU A 13 20.34 21.96 -3.77
N ALA A 14 20.16 21.47 -2.55
CA ALA A 14 20.25 20.06 -2.24
C ALA A 14 19.05 19.33 -2.88
N ASN A 15 19.26 18.79 -4.07
CA ASN A 15 18.39 17.75 -4.62
C ASN A 15 18.49 16.52 -3.71
N LEU A 16 17.62 16.44 -2.70
CA LEU A 16 17.42 15.22 -1.95
C LEU A 16 16.80 14.20 -2.91
N PRO A 17 17.40 13.02 -3.10
CA PRO A 17 16.75 11.95 -3.87
C PRO A 17 15.49 11.53 -3.10
N ALA A 18 14.33 11.58 -3.74
CA ALA A 18 13.14 10.95 -3.24
C ALA A 18 13.37 9.43 -3.24
N THR A 19 13.55 8.84 -2.06
CA THR A 19 13.67 7.39 -1.88
C THR A 19 12.29 6.77 -2.02
N ILE A 20 12.14 5.86 -2.98
CA ILE A 20 10.84 5.34 -3.42
C ILE A 20 10.70 3.89 -2.92
N ALA A 21 10.35 3.85 -1.64
CA ALA A 21 9.99 2.69 -0.82
C ALA A 21 8.73 1.92 -1.33
N TRP A 22 8.17 0.97 -0.56
CA TRP A 22 6.77 0.53 -0.79
C TRP A 22 5.85 1.76 -0.76
N GLY A 23 6.15 2.69 0.17
CA GLY A 23 5.78 4.11 0.22
C GLY A 23 6.12 4.96 -1.02
N SER A 24 6.37 4.35 -2.17
CA SER A 24 5.86 4.80 -3.48
C SER A 24 5.83 3.66 -4.51
N LEU A 25 6.92 2.91 -4.72
CA LEU A 25 7.05 1.87 -5.76
C LEU A 25 6.04 0.74 -5.56
N GLY A 26 5.87 0.29 -4.31
CA GLY A 26 4.89 -0.73 -3.95
C GLY A 26 3.47 -0.28 -4.28
N HIS A 27 3.05 0.88 -3.77
CA HIS A 27 1.72 1.44 -4.06
C HIS A 27 1.48 1.71 -5.55
N ILE A 28 2.45 2.29 -6.26
CA ILE A 28 2.33 2.58 -7.70
C ILE A 28 2.21 1.25 -8.48
N THR A 29 2.96 0.21 -8.11
CA THR A 29 2.89 -1.11 -8.76
C THR A 29 1.55 -1.80 -8.50
N THR A 30 1.08 -1.84 -7.24
CA THR A 30 -0.22 -2.47 -6.90
C THR A 30 -1.37 -1.74 -7.58
N ALA A 31 -1.31 -0.42 -7.70
CA ALA A 31 -2.28 0.39 -8.42
C ALA A 31 -2.26 0.18 -9.95
N TYR A 32 -1.08 0.11 -10.59
CA TYR A 32 -1.00 -0.29 -12.00
C TYR A 32 -1.52 -1.72 -12.23
N LEU A 33 -1.22 -2.63 -11.30
CA LEU A 33 -1.67 -4.01 -11.38
C LEU A 33 -3.19 -4.10 -11.23
N ALA A 34 -3.79 -3.30 -10.36
CA ALA A 34 -5.24 -3.20 -10.26
C ALA A 34 -5.87 -2.74 -11.59
N SER A 35 -5.29 -1.73 -12.24
CA SER A 35 -5.73 -1.26 -13.57
C SER A 35 -5.69 -2.33 -14.68
N HIS A 36 -4.96 -3.45 -14.49
CA HIS A 36 -4.98 -4.57 -15.44
C HIS A 36 -6.17 -5.53 -15.26
N PHE A 37 -6.87 -5.47 -14.12
CA PHE A 37 -7.91 -6.45 -13.74
C PHE A 37 -9.29 -5.86 -13.47
N VAL A 38 -9.40 -4.55 -13.22
CA VAL A 38 -10.71 -3.89 -13.08
C VAL A 38 -11.53 -3.95 -14.37
N SER A 39 -12.86 -3.88 -14.23
CA SER A 39 -13.79 -3.78 -15.35
C SER A 39 -13.64 -2.44 -16.10
N ASN A 40 -14.04 -2.42 -17.38
CA ASN A 40 -14.10 -1.18 -18.19
C ASN A 40 -15.00 -0.10 -17.56
N ALA A 41 -16.05 -0.48 -16.81
CA ALA A 41 -16.93 0.46 -16.13
C ALA A 41 -16.22 1.11 -14.93
N THR A 42 -15.47 0.31 -14.19
CA THR A 42 -14.61 0.73 -13.07
C THR A 42 -13.48 1.63 -13.54
N GLU A 43 -12.81 1.28 -14.66
CA GLU A 43 -11.81 2.15 -15.30
C GLU A 43 -12.41 3.51 -15.66
N ALA A 44 -13.54 3.53 -16.37
CA ALA A 44 -14.19 4.78 -16.79
C ALA A 44 -14.61 5.66 -15.59
N HIS A 45 -15.29 5.08 -14.61
CA HIS A 45 -15.71 5.78 -13.39
C HIS A 45 -14.51 6.38 -12.64
N LEU A 46 -13.44 5.61 -12.44
CA LEU A 46 -12.26 6.06 -11.70
C LEU A 46 -11.44 7.10 -12.47
N LYS A 47 -11.38 7.04 -13.81
CA LYS A 47 -10.73 8.08 -14.63
C LYS A 47 -11.42 9.43 -14.49
N GLU A 48 -12.76 9.44 -14.57
CA GLU A 48 -13.58 10.63 -14.33
C GLU A 48 -13.40 11.14 -12.89
N LEU A 49 -13.60 10.25 -11.89
CA LEU A 49 -13.51 10.60 -10.47
C LEU A 49 -12.12 11.13 -10.08
N LEU A 50 -11.05 10.66 -10.71
CA LEU A 50 -9.67 11.07 -10.41
C LEU A 50 -9.14 12.20 -11.32
N TYR A 51 -9.92 12.65 -12.32
CA TYR A 51 -9.50 13.57 -13.38
C TYR A 51 -8.18 13.17 -14.06
N ASN A 52 -8.04 11.88 -14.42
CA ASN A 52 -6.89 11.40 -15.18
C ASN A 52 -7.30 10.31 -16.18
N GLU A 53 -7.33 10.65 -17.47
CA GLU A 53 -7.63 9.71 -18.56
C GLU A 53 -6.46 8.76 -18.92
N GLY A 54 -5.29 8.99 -18.34
CA GLY A 54 -4.07 8.22 -18.63
C GLY A 54 -4.13 6.76 -18.15
N PRO A 55 -3.23 5.90 -18.62
CA PRO A 55 -3.09 4.51 -18.15
C PRO A 55 -2.62 4.42 -16.69
N ASP A 56 -2.24 5.54 -16.08
CA ASP A 56 -1.71 5.68 -14.73
C ASP A 56 -2.71 6.34 -13.76
N TYR A 57 -4.01 6.33 -14.08
CA TYR A 57 -5.07 7.00 -13.33
C TYR A 57 -5.10 6.65 -11.84
N ILE A 58 -5.00 5.35 -11.50
CA ILE A 58 -4.84 4.88 -10.11
C ILE A 58 -3.40 5.08 -9.63
N ALA A 59 -2.43 4.72 -10.45
CA ALA A 59 -1.00 4.73 -10.08
C ALA A 59 -0.50 6.12 -9.63
N LYS A 60 -0.89 7.20 -10.32
CA LYS A 60 -0.54 8.59 -9.94
C LYS A 60 -1.03 9.01 -8.57
N ILE A 61 -2.07 8.38 -8.04
CA ILE A 61 -2.65 8.74 -6.74
C ILE A 61 -2.26 7.77 -5.62
N ALA A 62 -1.57 6.68 -5.94
CA ALA A 62 -1.37 5.58 -5.01
C ALA A 62 -0.53 5.96 -3.77
N SER A 63 0.38 6.93 -3.89
CA SER A 63 1.21 7.45 -2.78
C SER A 63 0.65 8.73 -2.13
N TRP A 64 -0.59 9.13 -2.47
CA TRP A 64 -1.17 10.39 -2.01
C TRP A 64 -1.48 10.39 -0.50
N ALA A 65 -2.02 9.29 0.03
CA ALA A 65 -2.33 9.17 1.47
C ALA A 65 -1.06 9.34 2.32
N ASP A 66 0.03 8.71 1.86
CA ASP A 66 1.37 8.81 2.41
C ASP A 66 1.91 10.25 2.50
N SER A 67 1.56 11.08 1.51
CA SER A 67 1.92 12.50 1.50
C SER A 67 1.06 13.34 2.45
N ILE A 68 -0.26 13.10 2.49
CA ILE A 68 -1.17 13.94 3.28
C ILE A 68 -1.04 13.73 4.79
N ARG A 69 -0.56 12.56 5.24
CA ARG A 69 -0.41 12.25 6.68
C ARG A 69 0.61 13.14 7.38
N TYR A 70 1.43 13.88 6.62
CA TYR A 70 2.38 14.89 7.11
C TYR A 70 1.86 16.33 7.04
N THR A 71 0.65 16.57 6.54
CA THR A 71 0.02 17.90 6.49
C THR A 71 -0.79 18.20 7.75
N ASP A 72 -1.00 19.48 8.07
CA ASP A 72 -1.79 19.90 9.25
C ASP A 72 -3.24 19.39 9.23
N TRP A 73 -3.85 19.27 8.04
CA TRP A 73 -5.21 18.75 7.89
C TRP A 73 -5.24 17.22 7.85
N GLY A 74 -4.25 16.56 7.26
CA GLY A 74 -4.19 15.10 7.11
C GLY A 74 -3.53 14.35 8.25
N ARG A 75 -2.87 15.02 9.21
CA ARG A 75 -2.15 14.39 10.34
C ARG A 75 -2.95 13.39 11.19
N TYR A 76 -4.28 13.42 11.14
CA TYR A 76 -5.13 12.46 11.85
C TYR A 76 -5.14 11.08 11.17
N THR A 77 -4.85 10.99 9.87
CA THR A 77 -4.86 9.74 9.12
C THR A 77 -3.62 8.88 9.38
N LYS A 78 -2.65 9.34 10.18
CA LYS A 78 -1.37 8.61 10.39
C LYS A 78 -1.56 7.17 10.86
N THR A 79 -2.54 6.91 11.71
CA THR A 79 -2.86 5.55 12.21
C THR A 79 -3.68 4.72 11.23
N PHE A 80 -4.23 5.32 10.17
CA PHE A 80 -4.99 4.61 9.15
C PHE A 80 -4.12 3.77 8.21
N HIS A 81 -2.80 3.86 8.30
CA HIS A 81 -1.88 3.11 7.44
C HIS A 81 -1.52 1.73 7.98
N PHE A 82 -1.86 1.42 9.24
CA PHE A 82 -1.46 0.18 9.89
C PHE A 82 -2.48 -0.30 10.92
N ILE A 83 -2.30 -1.52 11.39
CA ILE A 83 -2.87 -2.05 12.63
C ILE A 83 -1.73 -2.67 13.44
N ASP A 84 -1.55 -2.20 14.67
CA ASP A 84 -0.45 -2.64 15.52
C ASP A 84 -0.83 -3.95 16.22
N ALA A 85 -0.49 -5.10 15.63
CA ALA A 85 -0.80 -6.41 16.20
C ALA A 85 -0.01 -6.65 17.51
N HIS A 86 -0.70 -6.81 18.65
CA HIS A 86 -0.10 -7.09 19.95
C HIS A 86 0.02 -8.61 20.19
N ASP A 87 0.69 -9.30 19.27
CA ASP A 87 1.04 -10.72 19.35
C ASP A 87 2.51 -10.91 19.81
N ASN A 88 3.17 -12.02 19.44
CA ASN A 88 4.52 -12.34 19.91
C ASN A 88 5.30 -13.15 18.85
N PRO A 89 5.85 -12.50 17.81
CA PRO A 89 6.67 -13.17 16.79
C PRO A 89 8.06 -13.58 17.32
N PRO A 90 8.58 -14.77 16.95
CA PRO A 90 8.05 -15.70 15.95
C PRO A 90 7.05 -16.74 16.47
N GLU A 91 6.82 -16.85 17.78
CA GLU A 91 6.03 -17.95 18.35
C GLU A 91 4.54 -17.88 18.03
N GLN A 92 3.99 -16.67 17.92
CA GLN A 92 2.58 -16.41 17.63
C GLN A 92 2.41 -15.11 16.84
N CYS A 93 1.83 -15.23 15.63
CA CYS A 93 1.34 -14.10 14.85
C CYS A 93 -0.17 -14.20 14.71
N ASN A 94 -0.89 -13.18 15.14
CA ASN A 94 -2.30 -12.99 14.85
C ASN A 94 -2.71 -11.52 15.01
N VAL A 95 -3.62 -11.07 14.15
CA VAL A 95 -4.33 -9.80 14.34
C VAL A 95 -5.69 -10.04 15.01
N ASP A 96 -5.97 -9.28 16.06
CA ASP A 96 -7.27 -9.22 16.73
C ASP A 96 -7.79 -7.78 16.71
N PHE A 97 -8.95 -7.57 16.08
CA PHE A 97 -9.44 -6.23 15.77
C PHE A 97 -9.68 -5.37 17.02
N GLU A 98 -10.28 -5.94 18.07
CA GLU A 98 -10.61 -5.23 19.31
C GLU A 98 -9.36 -4.97 20.18
N ARG A 99 -8.36 -5.86 20.12
CA ARG A 99 -7.07 -5.68 20.80
C ARG A 99 -6.18 -4.64 20.12
N ASP A 100 -6.16 -4.62 18.78
CA ASP A 100 -5.10 -3.98 18.00
C ASP A 100 -5.53 -2.67 17.31
N CYS A 101 -6.84 -2.50 17.03
CA CYS A 101 -7.34 -1.26 16.44
C CYS A 101 -7.53 -0.19 17.52
N LYS A 102 -6.77 0.92 17.42
CA LYS A 102 -6.79 2.01 18.40
C LYS A 102 -8.05 2.87 18.27
N ASP A 103 -8.45 3.55 19.34
CA ASP A 103 -9.54 4.56 19.36
C ASP A 103 -9.46 5.59 18.23
N GLY A 104 -8.24 5.94 17.79
CA GLY A 104 -7.99 6.86 16.69
C GLY A 104 -8.16 6.26 15.29
N GLY A 105 -8.62 5.01 15.19
CA GLY A 105 -8.72 4.24 13.95
C GLY A 105 -7.41 3.57 13.53
N CYS A 106 -7.56 2.44 12.85
CA CYS A 106 -6.52 1.64 12.18
C CYS A 106 -6.88 1.44 10.70
N VAL A 107 -5.98 0.80 9.92
CA VAL A 107 -6.19 0.54 8.48
C VAL A 107 -7.49 -0.21 8.15
N ILE A 108 -7.90 -1.16 9.00
CA ILE A 108 -9.17 -1.90 8.84
C ILE A 108 -10.37 -0.95 8.92
N THR A 109 -10.46 -0.12 9.97
CA THR A 109 -11.54 0.88 10.11
C THR A 109 -11.50 1.93 9.01
N ALA A 110 -10.30 2.29 8.54
CA ALA A 110 -10.13 3.31 7.51
C ALA A 110 -10.60 2.79 6.14
N LEU A 111 -10.20 1.59 5.74
CA LEU A 111 -10.68 0.96 4.50
C LEU A 111 -12.20 0.80 4.52
N ALA A 112 -12.80 0.35 5.64
CA ALA A 112 -14.25 0.26 5.77
C ALA A 112 -14.95 1.63 5.63
N ASN A 113 -14.44 2.66 6.32
CA ASN A 113 -15.01 4.01 6.29
C ASN A 113 -14.89 4.70 4.92
N TYR A 114 -13.75 4.57 4.23
CA TYR A 114 -13.56 5.15 2.90
C TYR A 114 -14.18 4.31 1.78
N THR A 115 -14.34 3.00 1.96
CA THR A 115 -15.22 2.19 1.10
C THR A 115 -16.64 2.73 1.18
N LYS A 116 -17.20 2.91 2.39
CA LYS A 116 -18.55 3.47 2.57
C LYS A 116 -18.69 4.84 1.89
N GLN A 117 -17.76 5.77 2.11
CA GLN A 117 -17.80 7.09 1.45
C GLN A 117 -17.68 7.01 -0.08
N SER A 118 -17.09 5.95 -0.63
CA SER A 118 -17.01 5.75 -2.08
C SER A 118 -18.34 5.28 -2.69
N LEU A 119 -19.30 4.82 -1.87
CA LEU A 119 -20.64 4.36 -2.29
C LEU A 119 -21.72 5.46 -2.23
N GLU A 120 -21.38 6.68 -1.78
CA GLU A 120 -22.36 7.71 -1.43
C GLU A 120 -22.36 8.83 -2.49
N PRO A 121 -23.20 8.77 -3.56
CA PRO A 121 -23.18 9.73 -4.67
C PRO A 121 -23.43 11.18 -4.26
N ASN A 122 -24.21 11.38 -3.19
CA ASN A 122 -24.50 12.69 -2.60
C ASN A 122 -23.31 13.36 -1.88
N LEU A 123 -22.21 12.64 -1.64
CA LEU A 123 -21.01 13.28 -1.12
C LEU A 123 -20.39 14.20 -2.19
N PRO A 124 -19.92 15.41 -1.80
CA PRO A 124 -19.18 16.28 -2.70
C PRO A 124 -18.06 15.53 -3.43
N PHE A 125 -17.90 15.82 -4.72
CA PHE A 125 -16.90 15.17 -5.58
C PHE A 125 -15.51 15.02 -4.94
N TRP A 126 -15.04 16.06 -4.23
CA TRP A 126 -13.73 16.04 -3.57
C TRP A 126 -13.63 15.01 -2.44
N GLN A 127 -14.73 14.69 -1.75
CA GLN A 127 -14.75 13.62 -0.73
C GLN A 127 -14.71 12.25 -1.37
N ARG A 128 -15.51 12.01 -2.44
CA ARG A 128 -15.46 10.76 -3.21
C ARG A 128 -14.08 10.52 -3.82
N ASN A 129 -13.47 11.57 -4.38
CA ASN A 129 -12.10 11.54 -4.89
C ASN A 129 -11.07 11.19 -3.80
N GLN A 130 -11.19 11.75 -2.60
CA GLN A 130 -10.32 11.39 -1.47
C GLN A 130 -10.57 9.96 -0.98
N ALA A 131 -11.83 9.53 -0.91
CA ALA A 131 -12.21 8.18 -0.47
C ALA A 131 -11.60 7.10 -1.38
N ALA A 132 -11.73 7.25 -2.71
CA ALA A 132 -11.10 6.36 -3.68
C ALA A 132 -9.56 6.29 -3.52
N LYS A 133 -8.90 7.43 -3.28
CA LYS A 133 -7.45 7.49 -3.04
C LYS A 133 -7.02 6.78 -1.76
N PHE A 134 -7.81 6.90 -0.70
CA PHE A 134 -7.57 6.19 0.55
C PHE A 134 -7.79 4.69 0.41
N VAL A 135 -8.86 4.25 -0.25
CA VAL A 135 -9.11 2.83 -0.54
C VAL A 135 -7.92 2.20 -1.28
N VAL A 136 -7.47 2.82 -2.37
CA VAL A 136 -6.30 2.35 -3.15
C VAL A 136 -5.06 2.19 -2.28
N HIS A 137 -4.74 3.18 -1.45
CA HIS A 137 -3.55 3.13 -0.62
C HIS A 137 -3.65 2.07 0.48
N PHE A 138 -4.78 2.02 1.20
CA PHE A 138 -4.97 1.13 2.36
C PHE A 138 -5.10 -0.34 1.97
N VAL A 139 -5.59 -0.67 0.77
CA VAL A 139 -5.49 -2.05 0.25
C VAL A 139 -4.03 -2.44 0.01
N GLY A 140 -3.18 -1.50 -0.41
CA GLY A 140 -1.73 -1.71 -0.49
C GLY A 140 -1.09 -1.94 0.88
N ASP A 141 -1.33 -1.03 1.83
CA ASP A 141 -0.81 -1.09 3.21
C ASP A 141 -1.15 -2.42 3.90
N LEU A 142 -2.40 -2.89 3.79
CA LEU A 142 -2.87 -4.15 4.38
C LEU A 142 -2.03 -5.38 3.98
N HIS A 143 -1.37 -5.34 2.82
CA HIS A 143 -0.58 -6.46 2.31
C HIS A 143 0.91 -6.37 2.66
N GLN A 144 1.38 -5.28 3.27
CA GLN A 144 2.74 -5.18 3.82
C GLN A 144 2.76 -5.79 5.23
N PRO A 145 3.49 -6.90 5.49
CA PRO A 145 3.44 -7.59 6.78
C PRO A 145 3.68 -6.69 8.01
N LEU A 146 4.61 -5.74 7.91
CA LEU A 146 4.97 -4.81 8.99
C LEU A 146 4.01 -3.62 9.17
N HIS A 147 3.00 -3.46 8.32
CA HIS A 147 1.84 -2.61 8.60
C HIS A 147 0.77 -3.34 9.44
N ASN A 148 0.99 -4.61 9.75
CA ASN A 148 0.09 -5.46 10.53
C ASN A 148 0.81 -6.03 11.78
N GLU A 149 1.69 -5.23 12.39
CA GLU A 149 2.65 -5.64 13.43
C GLU A 149 3.00 -4.46 14.36
N ASN A 150 2.96 -4.67 15.68
CA ASN A 150 3.31 -3.66 16.69
C ASN A 150 4.80 -3.61 17.05
N VAL A 151 5.52 -4.74 16.98
CA VAL A 151 6.91 -4.92 17.44
C VAL A 151 7.81 -3.80 16.89
N GLU A 152 8.39 -3.01 17.79
CA GLU A 152 9.22 -1.86 17.46
C GLU A 152 8.58 -0.89 16.45
N LYS A 153 7.25 -0.70 16.53
CA LYS A 153 6.42 0.12 15.63
C LYS A 153 6.48 -0.40 14.19
N GLY A 154 6.05 -1.63 13.98
CA GLY A 154 6.18 -2.32 12.69
C GLY A 154 7.63 -2.45 12.23
N GLY A 155 8.58 -2.67 13.15
CA GLY A 155 10.01 -2.79 12.83
C GLY A 155 10.74 -1.47 12.53
N ASN A 156 10.10 -0.30 12.73
CA ASN A 156 10.78 1.00 12.56
C ASN A 156 11.90 1.25 13.58
N GLY A 157 11.84 0.62 14.76
CA GLY A 157 12.90 0.62 15.78
C GLY A 157 13.99 -0.44 15.57
N LEU A 158 13.79 -1.40 14.67
CA LEU A 158 14.75 -2.46 14.37
C LEU A 158 15.78 -1.97 13.35
N TYR A 159 16.90 -1.42 13.82
CA TYR A 159 17.98 -0.95 12.95
C TYR A 159 18.77 -2.11 12.35
N VAL A 160 18.97 -2.07 11.04
CA VAL A 160 19.57 -3.15 10.23
C VAL A 160 20.50 -2.57 9.16
N LYS A 161 21.15 -3.43 8.39
CA LYS A 161 21.85 -3.08 7.15
C LYS A 161 21.20 -3.75 5.96
N PHE A 162 21.28 -3.08 4.81
CA PHE A 162 20.92 -3.65 3.52
C PHE A 162 21.92 -3.17 2.47
N ASP A 163 22.62 -4.10 1.84
CA ASP A 163 23.73 -3.88 0.91
C ASP A 163 24.77 -2.87 1.46
N GLY A 164 25.16 -3.06 2.72
CA GLY A 164 26.15 -2.25 3.43
C GLY A 164 25.66 -0.89 3.93
N ARG A 165 24.42 -0.49 3.62
CA ARG A 165 23.82 0.79 4.06
C ARG A 165 22.91 0.57 5.27
N HIS A 166 22.85 1.56 6.16
CA HIS A 166 22.01 1.51 7.36
C HIS A 166 20.56 1.90 7.08
N PHE A 167 19.61 1.08 7.55
CA PHE A 167 18.17 1.29 7.46
C PHE A 167 17.47 0.83 8.76
N ASN A 168 16.14 0.89 8.81
CA ASN A 168 15.35 0.10 9.74
C ASN A 168 14.62 -1.04 8.99
N LEU A 169 14.12 -2.04 9.70
CA LEU A 169 13.51 -3.22 9.10
C LEU A 169 12.24 -2.87 8.30
N HIS A 170 11.45 -1.91 8.80
CA HIS A 170 10.28 -1.41 8.10
C HIS A 170 10.65 -0.90 6.70
N HIS A 171 11.64 -0.01 6.59
CA HIS A 171 12.20 0.48 5.32
C HIS A 171 12.78 -0.63 4.44
N VAL A 172 13.31 -1.72 5.02
CA VAL A 172 13.84 -2.82 4.21
C VAL A 172 12.71 -3.57 3.50
N TRP A 173 11.63 -3.86 4.23
CA TRP A 173 10.41 -4.40 3.64
C TRP A 173 9.77 -3.38 2.70
N ASP A 174 9.65 -2.13 3.15
CA ASP A 174 9.29 -0.93 2.39
C ASP A 174 10.41 -0.45 1.44
N SER A 175 10.89 -1.32 0.55
CA SER A 175 11.55 -0.86 -0.67
C SER A 175 12.98 -1.34 -0.84
N SER A 176 13.78 -1.54 0.21
CA SER A 176 15.13 -2.06 -0.04
C SER A 176 15.08 -3.40 -0.79
N ILE A 177 14.10 -4.25 -0.46
CA ILE A 177 13.85 -5.51 -1.16
C ILE A 177 13.24 -5.28 -2.57
N ALA A 178 12.14 -4.54 -2.73
CA ALA A 178 11.50 -4.41 -4.05
C ALA A 178 12.36 -3.57 -5.04
N GLU A 179 13.05 -2.52 -4.58
CA GLU A 179 14.01 -1.78 -5.39
C GLU A 179 15.13 -2.72 -5.89
N LYS A 180 15.67 -3.58 -5.01
CA LYS A 180 16.72 -4.54 -5.38
C LYS A 180 16.23 -5.63 -6.33
N LEU A 181 15.00 -6.13 -6.13
CA LEU A 181 14.37 -7.12 -7.01
C LEU A 181 14.27 -6.60 -8.46
N LEU A 182 14.03 -5.31 -8.65
CA LEU A 182 14.00 -4.65 -9.97
C LEU A 182 15.39 -4.22 -10.50
N GLY A 183 16.48 -4.61 -9.82
CA GLY A 183 17.84 -4.24 -10.22
C GLY A 183 18.30 -2.85 -9.76
N GLY A 184 17.57 -2.23 -8.82
CA GLY A 184 17.82 -0.89 -8.29
C GLY A 184 16.95 0.19 -8.94
N LEU A 185 16.78 1.33 -8.25
CA LEU A 185 16.06 2.49 -8.80
C LEU A 185 16.90 3.19 -9.88
N HIS A 186 16.67 2.79 -11.13
CA HIS A 186 17.29 3.35 -12.32
C HIS A 186 16.22 3.72 -13.37
N GLY A 187 15.83 5.00 -13.43
CA GLY A 187 14.84 5.51 -14.38
C GLY A 187 13.63 6.17 -13.71
N ASP A 188 12.51 6.22 -14.43
CA ASP A 188 11.24 6.72 -13.90
C ASP A 188 10.57 5.62 -13.02
N PRO A 189 10.29 5.90 -11.73
CA PRO A 189 9.56 4.99 -10.84
C PRO A 189 8.21 4.52 -11.40
N PHE A 190 7.49 5.35 -12.16
CA PHE A 190 6.22 4.97 -12.79
C PHE A 190 6.43 3.98 -13.93
N GLU A 191 7.51 4.14 -14.71
CA GLU A 191 7.86 3.19 -15.78
C GLU A 191 8.32 1.84 -15.18
N LEU A 192 9.13 1.86 -14.12
CA LEU A 192 9.55 0.65 -13.40
C LEU A 192 8.34 -0.09 -12.80
N ALA A 193 7.48 0.62 -12.09
CA ALA A 193 6.26 0.07 -11.49
C ALA A 193 5.29 -0.49 -12.54
N GLY A 194 5.04 0.25 -13.65
CA GLY A 194 4.16 -0.19 -14.72
C GLY A 194 4.70 -1.42 -15.47
N ASN A 195 6.01 -1.49 -15.68
CA ASN A 195 6.65 -2.67 -16.27
C ASN A 195 6.57 -3.90 -15.35
N TRP A 196 6.79 -3.74 -14.03
CA TRP A 196 6.67 -4.83 -13.07
C TRP A 196 5.21 -5.28 -12.91
N ALA A 197 4.26 -4.36 -12.80
CA ALA A 197 2.83 -4.65 -12.77
C ALA A 197 2.40 -5.43 -14.02
N LYS A 198 2.86 -5.03 -15.22
CA LYS A 198 2.58 -5.78 -16.46
C LYS A 198 3.13 -7.21 -16.44
N GLN A 199 4.30 -7.44 -15.83
CA GLN A 199 4.84 -8.79 -15.65
C GLN A 199 4.00 -9.60 -14.66
N LEU A 200 3.65 -9.01 -13.51
CA LEU A 200 2.79 -9.65 -12.51
C LEU A 200 1.39 -9.97 -13.05
N ALA A 201 0.84 -9.13 -13.93
CA ALA A 201 -0.44 -9.40 -14.60
C ALA A 201 -0.38 -10.68 -15.47
N VAL A 202 0.75 -10.93 -16.15
CA VAL A 202 0.99 -12.18 -16.88
C VAL A 202 1.17 -13.36 -15.91
N GLU A 203 1.94 -13.18 -14.83
CA GLU A 203 2.15 -14.23 -13.82
C GLU A 203 0.85 -14.65 -13.11
N ILE A 204 -0.09 -13.72 -12.91
CA ILE A 204 -1.44 -13.98 -12.40
C ILE A 204 -2.32 -14.62 -13.48
N THR A 205 -2.24 -14.18 -14.74
CA THR A 205 -3.14 -14.71 -15.78
C THR A 205 -2.77 -16.14 -16.15
N ASP A 206 -1.51 -16.36 -16.53
CA ASP A 206 -1.03 -17.60 -17.17
C ASP A 206 0.27 -18.18 -16.55
N GLY A 207 0.87 -17.50 -15.56
CA GLY A 207 2.14 -17.90 -14.94
C GLY A 207 2.00 -18.49 -13.54
N ARG A 208 2.99 -18.25 -12.67
CA ARG A 208 3.13 -18.97 -11.38
C ARG A 208 2.04 -18.68 -10.36
N PHE A 209 1.27 -17.61 -10.53
CA PHE A 209 0.15 -17.24 -9.64
C PHE A 209 -1.21 -17.65 -10.22
N ALA A 210 -1.26 -18.26 -11.41
CA ALA A 210 -2.51 -18.58 -12.10
C ALA A 210 -3.38 -19.62 -11.37
N GLU A 211 -2.80 -20.61 -10.71
CA GLU A 211 -3.54 -21.52 -9.82
C GLU A 211 -3.87 -20.88 -8.46
N GLU A 212 -3.01 -19.96 -8.00
CA GLU A 212 -3.12 -19.38 -6.66
C GLU A 212 -4.28 -18.37 -6.56
N LYS A 213 -4.49 -17.57 -7.61
CA LYS A 213 -5.50 -16.49 -7.67
C LYS A 213 -6.92 -16.96 -7.38
N GLU A 214 -7.24 -18.21 -7.72
CA GLU A 214 -8.55 -18.83 -7.48
C GLU A 214 -8.91 -18.85 -5.99
N THR A 215 -7.92 -18.74 -5.11
CA THR A 215 -8.09 -18.65 -3.65
C THR A 215 -7.94 -17.24 -3.09
N TRP A 216 -7.43 -16.28 -3.86
CA TRP A 216 -7.07 -14.94 -3.36
C TRP A 216 -8.29 -14.12 -2.92
N LEU A 217 -9.46 -14.37 -3.50
CA LEU A 217 -10.71 -13.69 -3.17
C LEU A 217 -11.63 -14.50 -2.23
N LYS A 218 -11.17 -15.64 -1.69
CA LYS A 218 -11.98 -16.57 -0.86
C LYS A 218 -12.64 -15.91 0.37
N ASP A 219 -11.97 -14.91 0.95
CA ASP A 219 -12.40 -14.17 2.14
C ASP A 219 -12.97 -12.78 1.81
N LEU A 220 -13.19 -12.47 0.53
CA LEU A 220 -13.77 -11.19 0.13
C LEU A 220 -15.29 -11.22 0.36
N ASN A 221 -15.73 -10.48 1.37
CA ASN A 221 -17.14 -10.19 1.65
C ASN A 221 -17.37 -8.67 1.56
N PHE A 222 -17.93 -8.20 0.45
CA PHE A 222 -18.11 -6.76 0.22
C PHE A 222 -19.09 -6.11 1.22
N ASP A 223 -20.09 -6.86 1.68
CA ASP A 223 -21.08 -6.42 2.68
C ASP A 223 -20.47 -6.25 4.08
N ASP A 224 -19.27 -6.80 4.32
CA ASP A 224 -18.49 -6.62 5.54
C ASP A 224 -17.01 -6.30 5.23
N PRO A 225 -16.71 -5.01 4.95
CA PRO A 225 -15.35 -4.53 4.74
C PRO A 225 -14.42 -4.77 5.93
N VAL A 226 -14.95 -4.88 7.16
CA VAL A 226 -14.13 -5.08 8.36
C VAL A 226 -13.61 -6.51 8.43
N SER A 227 -14.46 -7.52 8.22
CA SER A 227 -13.97 -8.91 8.20
C SER A 227 -13.08 -9.20 6.98
N THR A 228 -13.38 -8.63 5.81
CA THR A 228 -12.51 -8.73 4.62
C THR A 228 -11.11 -8.16 4.90
N ALA A 229 -11.03 -6.92 5.40
CA ALA A 229 -9.76 -6.28 5.70
C ALA A 229 -9.00 -6.99 6.83
N LEU A 230 -9.71 -7.51 7.85
CA LEU A 230 -9.12 -8.31 8.92
C LEU A 230 -8.56 -9.65 8.42
N ALA A 231 -9.21 -10.29 7.45
CA ALA A 231 -8.69 -11.51 6.82
C ALA A 231 -7.37 -11.24 6.07
N TRP A 232 -7.33 -10.20 5.24
CA TRP A 232 -6.10 -9.80 4.53
C TRP A 232 -4.98 -9.39 5.49
N SER A 233 -5.33 -8.64 6.54
CA SER A 233 -4.41 -8.24 7.62
C SER A 233 -3.79 -9.45 8.33
N ARG A 234 -4.58 -10.48 8.65
CA ARG A 234 -4.11 -11.73 9.25
C ARG A 234 -3.20 -12.53 8.33
N GLU A 235 -3.51 -12.61 7.04
CA GLU A 235 -2.64 -13.27 6.05
C GLU A 235 -1.29 -12.56 5.92
N ALA A 236 -1.26 -11.22 5.94
CA ALA A 236 -0.02 -10.45 5.91
C ALA A 236 0.78 -10.57 7.23
N ASN A 237 0.14 -10.47 8.39
CA ASN A 237 0.76 -10.65 9.71
C ASN A 237 1.35 -12.06 9.89
N ALA A 238 0.74 -13.12 9.35
CA ALA A 238 1.32 -14.47 9.39
C ALA A 238 2.70 -14.59 8.71
N LEU A 239 3.01 -13.68 7.76
CA LEU A 239 4.34 -13.58 7.15
C LEU A 239 5.40 -13.03 8.12
N VAL A 240 5.00 -12.36 9.21
CA VAL A 240 5.94 -11.82 10.20
C VAL A 240 6.69 -12.94 10.89
N CYS A 241 5.99 -13.92 11.45
CA CYS A 241 6.60 -15.05 12.15
C CYS A 241 7.39 -15.99 11.23
N THR A 242 7.09 -16.02 9.93
CA THR A 242 7.67 -16.99 8.99
C THR A 242 8.80 -16.43 8.12
N HIS A 243 8.78 -15.12 7.83
CA HIS A 243 9.72 -14.50 6.89
C HIS A 243 10.31 -13.17 7.39
N VAL A 244 9.57 -12.34 8.13
CA VAL A 244 10.09 -11.04 8.61
C VAL A 244 11.00 -11.21 9.82
N LEU A 245 10.52 -11.92 10.85
CA LEU A 245 11.18 -12.12 12.14
C LEU A 245 11.26 -13.62 12.55
N PRO A 246 11.67 -14.57 11.68
CA PRO A 246 11.64 -16.01 12.00
C PRO A 246 12.59 -16.41 13.15
N GLU A 247 13.58 -15.58 13.47
CA GLU A 247 14.50 -15.74 14.61
C GLU A 247 14.22 -14.71 15.74
N GLY A 248 13.12 -13.95 15.62
CA GLY A 248 12.69 -12.94 16.57
C GLY A 248 13.36 -11.57 16.42
N ALA A 249 12.70 -10.56 17.00
CA ALA A 249 13.07 -9.14 16.90
C ALA A 249 14.49 -8.84 17.39
N ALA A 250 14.97 -9.53 18.43
CA ALA A 250 16.31 -9.31 18.97
C ALA A 250 17.42 -9.86 18.05
N ALA A 251 17.16 -10.92 17.28
CA ALA A 251 18.16 -11.55 16.42
C ALA A 251 18.50 -10.70 15.20
N ILE A 252 17.50 -10.02 14.61
CA ILE A 252 17.66 -9.28 13.34
C ILE A 252 18.41 -7.94 13.48
N VAL A 253 18.52 -7.38 14.68
CA VAL A 253 19.14 -6.06 14.91
C VAL A 253 20.61 -6.07 14.48
N GLY A 254 20.96 -5.14 13.59
CA GLY A 254 22.31 -4.95 13.06
C GLY A 254 22.74 -5.95 11.98
N GLN A 255 21.91 -6.94 11.62
CA GLN A 255 22.20 -7.89 10.54
C GLN A 255 22.28 -7.21 9.16
N GLU A 256 22.94 -7.87 8.22
CA GLU A 256 22.99 -7.50 6.80
C GLU A 256 21.93 -8.31 6.04
N LEU A 257 20.88 -7.63 5.58
CA LEU A 257 19.69 -8.23 5.00
C LEU A 257 19.71 -8.29 3.46
N GLY A 258 20.73 -7.73 2.80
CA GLY A 258 20.89 -7.80 1.35
C GLY A 258 21.28 -9.18 0.79
N GLY A 259 21.65 -10.14 1.66
CA GLY A 259 22.03 -11.51 1.29
C GLY A 259 20.87 -12.52 1.39
N GLU A 260 21.09 -13.62 2.12
CA GLU A 260 20.13 -14.72 2.29
C GLU A 260 18.73 -14.27 2.76
N TYR A 261 18.64 -13.20 3.55
CA TYR A 261 17.37 -12.62 3.96
C TYR A 261 16.56 -12.08 2.77
N PHE A 262 17.20 -11.31 1.88
CA PHE A 262 16.59 -10.84 0.63
C PHE A 262 16.14 -12.01 -0.26
N GLU A 263 16.96 -13.07 -0.38
CA GLU A 263 16.61 -14.25 -1.19
C GLU A 263 15.32 -14.95 -0.71
N LYS A 264 15.06 -14.94 0.61
CA LYS A 264 13.83 -15.48 1.22
C LYS A 264 12.66 -14.49 1.17
N ALA A 265 12.91 -13.20 1.36
CA ALA A 265 11.87 -12.18 1.48
C ALA A 265 11.38 -11.61 0.13
N ALA A 266 12.21 -11.58 -0.91
CA ALA A 266 11.84 -11.02 -2.21
C ALA A 266 10.67 -11.75 -2.91
N PRO A 267 10.61 -13.10 -2.94
CA PRO A 267 9.44 -13.81 -3.47
C PRO A 267 8.15 -13.54 -2.69
N VAL A 268 8.26 -13.29 -1.38
CA VAL A 268 7.13 -12.95 -0.51
C VAL A 268 6.61 -11.56 -0.84
N ILE A 269 7.48 -10.55 -0.94
CA ILE A 269 7.11 -9.19 -1.32
C ILE A 269 6.46 -9.16 -2.71
N GLU A 270 7.03 -9.88 -3.67
CA GLU A 270 6.49 -9.97 -5.03
C GLU A 270 5.08 -10.60 -5.04
N ARG A 271 4.87 -11.69 -4.29
CA ARG A 271 3.55 -12.29 -4.09
C ARG A 271 2.58 -11.33 -3.41
N GLN A 272 3.01 -10.59 -2.38
CA GLN A 272 2.13 -9.65 -1.68
C GLN A 272 1.73 -8.46 -2.57
N VAL A 273 2.63 -7.96 -3.44
CA VAL A 273 2.29 -6.95 -4.45
C VAL A 273 1.29 -7.51 -5.47
N ALA A 274 1.49 -8.75 -5.94
CA ALA A 274 0.57 -9.43 -6.85
C ALA A 274 -0.84 -9.58 -6.24
N LEU A 275 -0.89 -10.09 -5.01
CA LEU A 275 -2.10 -10.31 -4.21
C LEU A 275 -2.85 -9.01 -3.93
N ALA A 276 -2.13 -7.95 -3.54
CA ALA A 276 -2.69 -6.64 -3.25
C ALA A 276 -3.33 -6.00 -4.48
N GLY A 277 -2.64 -6.01 -5.64
CA GLY A 277 -3.19 -5.44 -6.88
C GLY A 277 -4.44 -6.18 -7.37
N TYR A 278 -4.45 -7.51 -7.29
CA TYR A 278 -5.60 -8.32 -7.68
C TYR A 278 -6.81 -8.12 -6.75
N ARG A 279 -6.59 -8.08 -5.43
CA ARG A 279 -7.63 -7.75 -4.44
C ARG A 279 -8.15 -6.33 -4.57
N MET A 280 -7.27 -5.37 -4.86
CA MET A 280 -7.63 -3.98 -5.12
C MET A 280 -8.55 -3.86 -6.33
N ALA A 281 -8.26 -4.56 -7.43
CA ALA A 281 -9.15 -4.58 -8.59
C ALA A 281 -10.55 -5.10 -8.24
N ALA A 282 -10.63 -6.28 -7.61
CA ALA A 282 -11.90 -6.88 -7.20
C ALA A 282 -12.69 -5.99 -6.21
N TRP A 283 -12.00 -5.28 -5.31
CA TRP A 283 -12.65 -4.35 -4.38
C TRP A 283 -13.16 -3.08 -5.06
N LEU A 284 -12.38 -2.50 -5.99
CA LEU A 284 -12.78 -1.33 -6.77
C LEU A 284 -13.95 -1.64 -7.71
N ASP A 285 -13.98 -2.84 -8.32
CA ASP A 285 -15.10 -3.30 -9.15
C ASP A 285 -16.41 -3.33 -8.34
N ARG A 286 -16.40 -3.88 -7.12
CA ARG A 286 -17.57 -3.87 -6.25
C ARG A 286 -17.98 -2.47 -5.80
N ILE A 287 -17.02 -1.60 -5.50
CA ILE A 287 -17.31 -0.18 -5.19
C ILE A 287 -18.06 0.49 -6.34
N VAL A 288 -17.60 0.34 -7.58
CA VAL A 288 -18.21 1.02 -8.73
C VAL A 288 -19.53 0.36 -9.13
N GLU A 289 -19.65 -0.96 -9.07
CA GLU A 289 -20.92 -1.69 -9.26
C GLU A 289 -21.99 -1.16 -8.29
N THR A 290 -21.72 -1.19 -6.98
CA THR A 290 -22.66 -0.72 -5.95
C THR A 290 -22.90 0.79 -6.00
N TYR A 291 -21.90 1.62 -6.34
CA TYR A 291 -22.10 3.06 -6.53
C TYR A 291 -23.13 3.33 -7.65
N ASN A 292 -22.99 2.65 -8.80
CA ASN A 292 -23.87 2.85 -9.95
C ASN A 292 -25.30 2.42 -9.64
N ASP A 293 -25.49 1.32 -8.90
CA ASP A 293 -26.81 0.88 -8.44
C ASP A 293 -27.47 1.93 -7.53
N VAL A 294 -26.73 2.44 -6.53
CA VAL A 294 -27.22 3.49 -5.60
C VAL A 294 -27.52 4.81 -6.31
N GLU A 295 -26.70 5.23 -7.28
CA GLU A 295 -26.93 6.43 -8.09
C GLU A 295 -28.17 6.28 -9.00
N ALA A 296 -28.38 5.09 -9.58
CA ALA A 296 -29.57 4.78 -10.37
C ALA A 296 -30.86 4.77 -9.54
N GLU A 297 -30.84 4.17 -8.34
CA GLU A 297 -31.98 4.17 -7.41
C GLU A 297 -32.37 5.59 -6.99
N GLN A 298 -31.40 6.43 -6.64
CA GLN A 298 -31.65 7.82 -6.25
C GLN A 298 -32.22 8.64 -7.40
N THR A 299 -31.63 8.52 -8.61
CA THR A 299 -32.13 9.20 -9.82
C THR A 299 -33.56 8.76 -10.17
N ALA A 300 -33.91 7.49 -9.95
CA ALA A 300 -35.26 6.97 -10.16
C ALA A 300 -36.27 7.40 -9.09
N GLY A 301 -35.82 7.67 -7.86
CA GLY A 301 -36.66 8.14 -6.75
C GLY A 301 -36.98 9.64 -6.77
N GLU A 302 -36.28 10.43 -7.58
CA GLU A 302 -36.50 11.87 -7.76
C GLU A 302 -37.44 12.23 -8.93
N LEU A 303 -37.93 11.22 -9.70
CA LEU A 303 -38.79 11.36 -10.88
C LEU A 303 -40.29 11.08 -10.61
#